data_AF-A0A5K1BEB6-F1
#
_entry.id   AF-A0A5K1BEB6-F1
#
_cell.length_a   1.000
_cell.length_b   1.000
_cell.length_c   1.000
_cell.angle_alpha   90.00
_cell.angle_beta   90.00
_cell.angle_gamma   90.00
#
_symmetry.space_group_name_H-M   'P 1'
#
loop_
_entity.id
_entity.type
_entity.pdbx_description
1 polymer ?
#
loop_
_entity_poly.entity_id
_entity_poly.type
_entity_poly.pdbx_seq_one_letter_code
_entity_poly.pdbx_strand_id
1 'polypeptide(L)'
;MSFPLRGKYFHIRCGAHIINLMVQDGMNDMVDTISKIRDSVKYVRGSPKRLHAFKQCVKAMSLDEKKSLNYDVPTRWNSTFIMLRDALLFRDVFQHLASCDPSYACLPSED
;
A
#
# COMPACT_ATOMS: atom_id res chain seq x y z
N MET A 1 40.94 32.51 4.43
CA MET A 1 40.65 31.61 5.57
C MET A 1 40.51 30.20 5.04
N SER A 2 41.52 29.35 5.25
CA SER A 2 41.49 27.92 4.91
C SER A 2 40.77 27.17 6.03
N PHE A 3 39.66 26.49 5.71
CA PHE A 3 38.92 25.68 6.67
C PHE A 3 39.71 24.40 7.01
N PRO A 4 39.88 24.04 8.30
CA PRO A 4 40.57 22.81 8.68
C PRO A 4 39.77 21.60 8.20
N LEU A 5 40.45 20.59 7.64
CA LEU A 5 39.95 19.22 7.39
C LEU A 5 38.91 18.99 6.27
N ARG A 6 38.90 19.80 5.19
CA ARG A 6 38.23 19.47 3.91
C ARG A 6 36.74 19.01 4.03
N GLY A 7 36.01 19.44 5.06
CA GLY A 7 34.59 19.09 5.22
C GLY A 7 34.29 17.59 5.41
N LYS A 8 35.28 16.76 5.78
CA LYS A 8 35.15 15.29 5.87
C LYS A 8 34.06 14.76 6.82
N TYR A 9 33.51 15.61 7.69
CA TYR A 9 32.53 15.24 8.71
C TYR A 9 31.24 16.05 8.67
N PHE A 10 31.03 16.91 7.67
CA PHE A 10 29.82 17.75 7.56
C PHE A 10 28.81 17.17 6.55
N HIS A 11 28.51 15.87 6.63
CA HIS A 11 27.41 15.29 5.86
C HIS A 11 26.11 15.32 6.67
N ILE A 12 25.53 16.51 6.82
CA ILE A 12 24.22 16.69 7.45
C ILE A 12 23.17 16.17 6.46
N ARG A 13 22.49 15.08 6.83
CA ARG A 13 21.35 14.56 6.04
C ARG A 13 20.17 15.52 6.18
N CYS A 14 19.46 15.80 5.09
CA CYS A 14 18.23 16.59 5.17
C CYS A 14 17.13 15.82 5.91
N GLY A 15 16.24 16.51 6.62
CA GLY A 15 15.16 15.87 7.38
C GLY A 15 14.28 14.97 6.51
N ALA A 16 13.98 15.40 5.28
CA ALA A 16 13.27 14.58 4.29
C ALA A 16 13.99 13.26 3.98
N HIS A 17 15.32 13.26 3.93
CA HIS A 17 16.11 12.05 3.72
C HIS A 17 16.08 11.13 4.94
N ILE A 18 16.11 11.68 6.17
CA ILE A 18 15.94 10.88 7.39
C ILE A 18 14.57 10.21 7.42
N ILE A 19 13.50 10.97 7.12
CA ILE A 19 12.13 10.42 7.06
C ILE A 19 12.05 9.32 5.99
N ASN A 20 12.63 9.53 4.81
CA ASN A 20 12.62 8.51 3.76
C ASN A 20 13.32 7.22 4.20
N LEU A 21 14.44 7.31 4.92
CA LEU A 21 15.12 6.13 5.46
C LEU A 21 14.26 5.40 6.50
N MET A 22 13.63 6.13 7.43
CA MET A 22 12.72 5.54 8.42
C MET A 22 11.52 4.83 7.78
N VAL A 23 10.91 5.45 6.76
CA VAL A 23 9.79 4.85 6.03
C VAL A 23 10.23 3.59 5.29
N GLN A 24 11.40 3.61 4.64
CA GLN A 24 11.91 2.42 3.95
C GLN A 24 12.21 1.27 4.91
N ASP A 25 12.76 1.56 6.08
CA ASP A 25 13.02 0.58 7.12
C ASP A 25 11.71 -0.09 7.59
N GLY A 26 10.71 0.71 7.99
CA GLY A 26 9.41 0.17 8.39
C GLY A 26 8.66 -0.55 7.27
N MET A 27 8.84 -0.14 6.01
CA MET A 27 8.28 -0.88 4.87
C MET A 27 8.94 -2.24 4.66
N ASN A 28 10.22 -2.40 4.99
CA ASN A 28 10.90 -3.70 4.94
C ASN A 28 10.39 -4.63 6.02
N ASP A 29 10.12 -4.11 7.23
CA ASP A 29 9.53 -4.91 8.32
C ASP A 29 8.13 -5.43 7.97
N MET A 30 7.38 -4.67 7.17
CA MET A 30 6.01 -5.01 6.75
C MET A 30 5.92 -5.64 5.35
N VAL A 31 7.04 -6.13 4.79
CA VAL A 31 7.09 -6.59 3.39
C VAL A 31 6.05 -7.65 3.06
N ASP A 32 5.79 -8.58 3.97
CA ASP A 32 4.82 -9.66 3.79
C ASP A 32 3.38 -9.14 3.74
N THR A 33 3.00 -8.26 4.68
CA THR A 33 1.69 -7.62 4.71
C THR A 33 1.47 -6.75 3.46
N ILE A 34 2.49 -5.99 3.05
CA ILE A 34 2.45 -5.21 1.81
C ILE A 34 2.27 -6.13 0.60
N SER A 35 2.95 -7.28 0.56
CA SER A 35 2.81 -8.26 -0.53
C SER A 35 1.40 -8.83 -0.62
N LYS A 36 0.80 -9.22 0.51
CA LYS A 36 -0.58 -9.71 0.56
C LYS A 36 -1.56 -8.67 0.01
N ILE A 37 -1.42 -7.41 0.43
CA ILE A 37 -2.27 -6.31 -0.06
C ILE A 37 -2.06 -6.10 -1.57
N ARG A 38 -0.82 -6.13 -2.07
CA ARG A 38 -0.54 -6.05 -3.51
C ARG A 38 -1.25 -7.17 -4.27
N ASP A 39 -1.24 -8.39 -3.75
CA ASP A 39 -1.89 -9.52 -4.41
C ASP A 39 -3.41 -9.40 -4.38
N SER A 40 -3.99 -8.89 -3.29
CA SER A 40 -5.42 -8.52 -3.23
C SER A 40 -5.78 -7.46 -4.28
N VAL A 41 -4.98 -6.41 -4.42
CA VAL A 41 -5.20 -5.34 -5.41
C VAL A 41 -5.07 -5.89 -6.84
N LYS A 42 -4.04 -6.70 -7.12
CA LYS A 42 -3.87 -7.40 -8.40
C LYS A 42 -5.04 -8.30 -8.72
N TYR A 43 -5.56 -9.05 -7.74
CA TYR A 43 -6.70 -9.93 -7.95
C TYR A 43 -7.92 -9.14 -8.41
N VAL A 44 -8.29 -8.10 -7.65
CA VAL A 44 -9.46 -7.26 -7.93
C VAL A 44 -9.32 -6.56 -9.28
N ARG A 45 -8.15 -5.97 -9.57
CA ARG A 45 -7.92 -5.18 -10.79
C ARG A 45 -7.52 -6.02 -12.00
N GLY A 46 -7.18 -7.28 -11.82
CA GLY A 46 -6.68 -8.16 -12.89
C GLY A 46 -7.74 -8.58 -13.91
N SER A 47 -9.03 -8.39 -13.62
CA SER A 47 -10.12 -8.66 -14.56
C SER A 47 -11.27 -7.67 -14.39
N PRO A 48 -11.91 -7.21 -15.49
CA PRO A 48 -13.11 -6.39 -15.41
C PRO A 48 -14.24 -7.03 -14.59
N LYS A 49 -14.37 -8.36 -14.65
CA LYS A 49 -15.39 -9.11 -13.89
C LYS A 49 -15.14 -9.01 -12.38
N ARG A 50 -13.89 -9.21 -11.93
CA ARG A 50 -13.50 -9.12 -10.52
C ARG A 50 -13.62 -7.69 -10.00
N LEU A 51 -13.21 -6.71 -10.80
CA LEU A 51 -13.37 -5.29 -10.46
C LEU A 51 -14.85 -4.91 -10.32
N HIS A 52 -15.70 -5.41 -11.21
CA HIS A 52 -17.15 -5.17 -11.12
C HIS A 52 -17.74 -5.81 -9.86
N ALA A 53 -17.41 -7.06 -9.55
CA ALA A 53 -17.85 -7.72 -8.31
C ALA A 53 -17.41 -6.94 -7.07
N PHE A 54 -16.15 -6.51 -7.01
CA PHE A 54 -15.64 -5.67 -5.91
C PHE A 54 -16.43 -4.36 -5.77
N LYS A 55 -16.75 -3.67 -6.88
CA LYS A 55 -17.59 -2.46 -6.85
C LYS A 55 -19.01 -2.73 -6.35
N GLN A 56 -19.59 -3.89 -6.68
CA GLN A 56 -20.88 -4.29 -6.11
C GLN A 56 -20.79 -4.47 -4.59
N CYS A 57 -19.72 -5.08 -4.09
CA CYS A 57 -19.46 -5.20 -2.65
C CYS A 57 -19.30 -3.81 -1.99
N VAL A 58 -18.51 -2.91 -2.58
CA VAL A 58 -18.35 -1.51 -2.12
C VAL A 58 -19.72 -0.83 -1.98
N LYS A 59 -20.58 -0.97 -3.00
CA LYS A 59 -21.93 -0.40 -3.01
C LYS A 59 -22.83 -1.03 -1.95
N ALA A 60 -22.76 -2.35 -1.75
CA ALA A 60 -23.53 -3.05 -0.72
C ALA A 60 -23.17 -2.59 0.70
N MET A 61 -21.91 -2.21 0.92
CA MET A 61 -21.43 -1.65 2.19
C MET A 61 -21.57 -0.12 2.30
N SER A 62 -22.25 0.54 1.34
CA SER A 62 -22.47 1.99 1.33
C SER A 62 -21.18 2.84 1.40
N LEU A 63 -20.07 2.31 0.86
CA LEU A 63 -18.81 3.02 0.76
C LEU A 63 -18.74 3.87 -0.51
N ASP A 64 -17.90 4.92 -0.51
CA ASP A 64 -17.76 5.84 -1.63
C ASP A 64 -17.14 5.15 -2.87
N GLU A 65 -17.98 4.94 -3.89
CA GLU A 65 -17.59 4.33 -5.17
C GLU A 65 -16.58 5.17 -5.98
N LYS A 66 -16.41 6.46 -5.65
CA LYS A 66 -15.39 7.32 -6.31
C LYS A 66 -13.98 6.96 -5.86
N LYS A 67 -13.84 6.37 -4.67
CA LYS A 67 -12.55 5.88 -4.18
C LYS A 67 -12.24 4.55 -4.87
N SER A 68 -10.97 4.34 -5.20
CA SER A 68 -10.55 3.16 -5.94
C SER A 68 -9.25 2.61 -5.40
N LEU A 69 -9.07 1.29 -5.51
CA LEU A 69 -7.81 0.64 -5.18
C LEU A 69 -6.76 1.03 -6.20
N ASN A 70 -5.61 1.52 -5.74
CA ASN A 70 -4.50 1.90 -6.61
C ASN A 70 -3.40 0.84 -6.58
N TYR A 71 -2.79 0.59 -7.75
CA TYR A 71 -1.50 -0.11 -7.78
C TYR A 71 -0.44 0.77 -7.14
N ASP A 72 0.50 0.15 -6.45
CA ASP A 72 1.70 0.84 -6.03
C ASP A 72 2.83 0.69 -7.06
N VAL A 73 3.84 1.55 -6.91
CA VAL A 73 5.14 1.43 -7.55
C VAL A 73 6.14 1.10 -6.44
N PRO A 74 6.64 -0.15 -6.34
CA PRO A 74 7.41 -0.62 -5.19
C PRO A 74 8.64 0.23 -4.84
N THR A 75 9.22 0.93 -5.82
CA THR A 75 10.36 1.83 -5.62
C THR A 75 9.99 3.22 -5.06
N ARG A 76 8.68 3.52 -4.92
CA ARG A 76 8.16 4.83 -4.47
C ARG A 76 7.19 4.65 -3.31
N TRP A 77 7.68 4.85 -2.09
CA TRP A 77 6.90 4.69 -0.85
C TRP A 77 5.58 5.45 -0.84
N ASN A 78 5.52 6.66 -1.43
CA ASN A 78 4.28 7.45 -1.54
C ASN A 78 3.15 6.68 -2.22
N SER A 79 3.46 5.90 -3.26
CA SER A 79 2.46 5.10 -3.97
C SER A 79 2.02 3.88 -3.16
N THR A 80 2.95 3.26 -2.42
CA THR A 80 2.62 2.17 -1.49
C THR A 80 1.75 2.69 -0.35
N PHE A 81 2.04 3.87 0.21
CA PHE A 81 1.21 4.52 1.20
C PHE A 81 -0.24 4.74 0.70
N ILE A 82 -0.41 5.23 -0.53
CA ILE A 82 -1.74 5.40 -1.13
C ILE A 82 -2.46 4.05 -1.25
N MET A 83 -1.78 3.01 -1.75
CA MET A 83 -2.35 1.65 -1.84
C MET A 83 -2.77 1.13 -0.46
N LEU A 84 -1.92 1.29 0.56
CA LEU A 84 -2.21 0.84 1.92
C LEU A 84 -3.39 1.60 2.54
N ARG A 85 -3.42 2.93 2.38
CA ARG A 85 -4.53 3.78 2.82
C ARG A 85 -5.85 3.36 2.17
N ASP A 86 -5.84 3.12 0.86
CA ASP A 86 -7.03 2.70 0.14
C ASP A 86 -7.43 1.26 0.52
N ALA A 87 -6.46 0.37 0.75
CA ALA A 87 -6.72 -0.99 1.21
C ALA A 87 -7.36 -1.02 2.61
N LEU A 88 -6.91 -0.15 3.52
CA LEU A 88 -7.52 0.02 4.85
C LEU A 88 -8.97 0.49 4.75
N LEU A 89 -9.26 1.44 3.87
CA LEU A 89 -10.63 1.91 3.65
C LEU A 89 -11.56 0.77 3.18
N PHE A 90 -11.05 -0.13 2.33
CA PHE A 90 -11.82 -1.24 1.77
C PHE A 90 -11.60 -2.57 2.51
N ARG A 91 -11.09 -2.54 3.74
CA ARG A 91 -10.79 -3.74 4.53
C ARG A 91 -11.98 -4.69 4.61
N ASP A 92 -13.14 -4.18 5.03
CA ASP A 92 -14.35 -4.99 5.20
C ASP A 92 -14.88 -5.49 3.85
N VAL A 93 -14.60 -4.75 2.77
CA VAL A 93 -14.91 -5.17 1.40
C VAL A 93 -14.09 -6.37 0.99
N PHE A 94 -12.80 -6.41 1.32
CA PHE A 94 -11.97 -7.59 1.05
C PHE A 94 -12.43 -8.81 1.87
N GLN A 95 -12.86 -8.61 3.12
CA GLN A 95 -13.41 -9.69 3.94
C GLN A 95 -14.71 -10.25 3.33
N HIS A 96 -15.60 -9.37 2.88
CA HIS A 96 -16.82 -9.78 2.19
C HIS A 96 -16.53 -10.44 0.82
N LEU A 97 -15.54 -9.93 0.08
CA LEU A 97 -15.12 -10.56 -1.17
C LEU A 97 -14.61 -11.99 -0.94
N ALA A 98 -13.88 -12.23 0.15
CA ALA A 98 -13.39 -13.56 0.52
C ALA A 98 -14.51 -14.54 0.88
N SER A 99 -15.60 -14.07 1.47
CA SER A 99 -16.76 -14.95 1.76
C SER A 99 -17.60 -15.25 0.51
N CYS A 100 -17.61 -14.35 -0.47
CA CYS A 100 -18.42 -14.47 -1.69
C CYS A 100 -17.69 -15.10 -2.89
N ASP A 101 -16.37 -14.97 -2.98
CA ASP A 101 -15.56 -15.49 -4.09
C ASP A 101 -14.54 -16.52 -3.60
N PRO A 102 -14.81 -17.83 -3.79
CA PRO A 102 -13.89 -18.91 -3.41
C PRO A 102 -12.52 -18.84 -4.10
N SER A 103 -12.41 -18.10 -5.21
CA SER A 103 -11.14 -17.92 -5.93
C SER A 103 -10.26 -16.82 -5.32
N TYR A 104 -10.77 -16.06 -4.36
CA TYR A 104 -10.03 -15.01 -3.66
C TYR A 104 -9.36 -15.56 -2.39
N ALA A 105 -8.09 -15.96 -2.51
CA ALA A 105 -7.30 -16.49 -1.39
C ALA A 105 -6.48 -15.44 -0.61
N CYS A 106 -6.46 -14.18 -1.08
CA CYS A 106 -5.55 -13.15 -0.58
C CYS A 106 -6.23 -12.26 0.45
N LEU A 107 -6.29 -12.67 1.72
CA LEU A 107 -6.77 -11.80 2.80
C LEU A 107 -5.60 -10.95 3.34
N PRO A 108 -5.71 -9.61 3.36
CA PRO A 108 -4.82 -8.80 4.18
C PRO A 108 -5.07 -9.14 5.66
N SER A 109 -4.06 -9.71 6.33
CA SER A 109 -4.11 -10.08 7.75
C SER A 109 -4.14 -8.85 8.66
N GLU A 110 -4.63 -9.02 9.89
CA GLU A 110 -4.68 -7.95 10.90
C GLU A 110 -3.36 -7.74 11.66
N ASP A 111 -2.35 -8.57 11.38
CA ASP A 111 -1.02 -8.50 12.00
C ASP A 111 -0.08 -7.48 11.33
#